data_AF-A0A8T0DMT6-F1
#
_entry.id   AF-A0A8T0DMT6-F1
#
_cell.length_a   1.000
_cell.length_b   1.000
_cell.length_c   1.000
_cell.angle_alpha   90.00
_cell.angle_beta   90.00
_cell.angle_gamma   90.00
#
_symmetry.space_group_name_H-M   'P 1'
#
loop_
_entity.id
_entity.type
_entity.pdbx_description
1 polymer ?
#
loop_
_entity_poly.entity_id
_entity_poly.type
_entity_poly.pdbx_seq_one_letter_code
_entity_poly.pdbx_strand_id
1 'polypeptide(L)'
;MTLQNITSIPPHHYVHVLDLNSNTQNLVLGPRSYVCKEHERFACEPRKMISLLPMEYCVIENPVVAENGVPLVDQNGQVKLRLGEKDYRFHQEPFALYPNEELCGEVEPLPVVLADSALRLRALCDHTESDGTKRQTCDEWLFEGPGERCLLPSNRSRTSWHGGSSHD
;
A
#
# COMPACT_ATOMS: atom_id res chain seq x y z
N MET A 1 26.63 16.56 3.78
CA MET A 1 25.84 15.81 2.78
C MET A 1 26.57 15.94 1.45
N THR A 2 27.21 14.89 0.99
CA THR A 2 27.89 14.87 -0.31
C THR A 2 26.85 15.03 -1.42
N LEU A 3 27.04 16.03 -2.29
CA LEU A 3 26.27 16.21 -3.52
C LEU A 3 26.60 15.05 -4.47
N GLN A 4 26.00 13.89 -4.26
CA GLN A 4 26.02 12.80 -5.24
C GLN A 4 25.16 13.25 -6.42
N ASN A 5 25.83 13.56 -7.53
CA ASN A 5 25.16 13.98 -8.77
C ASN A 5 24.76 12.78 -9.65
N ILE A 6 25.23 11.59 -9.32
CA ILE A 6 24.94 10.36 -10.05
C ILE A 6 24.82 9.20 -9.07
N THR A 7 23.79 8.37 -9.28
CA THR A 7 23.53 7.17 -8.48
C THR A 7 23.10 6.03 -9.38
N SER A 8 23.70 4.86 -9.17
CA SER A 8 23.24 3.61 -9.80
C SER A 8 22.07 3.07 -9.01
N ILE A 9 20.93 2.87 -9.67
CA ILE A 9 19.72 2.30 -9.09
C ILE A 9 19.66 0.83 -9.52
N PRO A 10 19.85 -0.14 -8.60
CA PRO A 10 19.86 -1.57 -8.93
C PRO A 10 18.48 -2.08 -9.40
N PRO A 11 18.40 -3.32 -9.92
CA PRO A 11 17.12 -4.00 -10.14
C PRO A 11 16.27 -4.05 -8.86
N HIS A 12 14.96 -3.93 -8.99
CA HIS A 12 14.01 -3.89 -7.87
C HIS A 12 14.32 -2.83 -6.81
N HIS A 13 14.95 -1.71 -7.21
CA HIS A 13 15.15 -0.55 -6.36
C HIS A 13 14.56 0.70 -7.02
N TYR A 14 14.33 1.72 -6.21
CA TYR A 14 13.88 3.02 -6.65
C TYR A 14 14.53 4.14 -5.84
N VAL A 15 14.49 5.35 -6.38
CA VAL A 15 14.85 6.59 -5.68
C VAL A 15 13.78 7.63 -5.90
N HIS A 16 13.74 8.63 -5.02
CA HIS A 16 12.97 9.84 -5.20
C HIS A 16 13.90 10.98 -5.58
N VAL A 17 13.54 11.73 -6.61
CA VAL A 17 14.29 12.89 -7.10
C VAL A 17 13.42 14.12 -6.95
N LEU A 18 13.92 15.13 -6.23
CA LEU A 18 13.26 16.42 -6.08
C LEU A 18 13.72 17.35 -7.20
N ASP A 19 12.76 17.87 -7.96
CA ASP A 19 12.96 19.03 -8.84
C ASP A 19 12.81 20.31 -8.02
N LEU A 20 13.84 21.15 -8.01
CA LEU A 20 13.92 22.39 -7.24
C LEU A 20 13.13 23.55 -7.89
N ASN A 21 12.85 23.47 -9.19
CA ASN A 21 12.08 24.50 -9.89
C ASN A 21 10.58 24.37 -9.58
N SER A 22 10.06 23.15 -9.64
CA SER A 22 8.66 22.83 -9.35
C SER A 22 8.42 22.47 -7.88
N ASN A 23 9.49 22.20 -7.12
CA ASN A 23 9.44 21.62 -5.78
C ASN A 23 8.65 20.29 -5.73
N THR A 24 8.70 19.51 -6.81
CA THR A 24 8.01 18.22 -6.91
C THR A 24 8.97 17.04 -6.81
N GLN A 25 8.52 15.99 -6.11
CA GLN A 25 9.27 14.75 -6.01
C GLN A 25 8.76 13.72 -7.00
N ASN A 26 9.68 13.13 -7.75
CA ASN A 26 9.41 12.14 -8.77
C ASN A 26 10.03 10.79 -8.40
N LEU A 27 9.34 9.72 -8.77
CA LEU A 27 9.80 8.34 -8.58
C LEU A 27 10.65 7.88 -9.78
N VAL A 28 11.84 7.36 -9.53
CA VAL A 28 12.70 6.77 -10.56
C VAL A 28 12.99 5.32 -10.22
N LEU A 29 12.59 4.41 -11.12
CA LEU A 29 12.76 2.96 -10.96
C LEU A 29 14.08 2.47 -11.60
N GLY A 30 14.76 1.54 -10.95
CA GLY A 30 15.87 0.80 -11.55
C GLY A 30 15.41 -0.28 -12.54
N PRO A 31 16.34 -0.98 -13.22
CA PRO A 31 17.79 -0.81 -13.19
C PRO A 31 18.25 0.32 -14.11
N ARG A 32 18.83 1.39 -13.56
CA ARG A 32 19.42 2.48 -14.35
C ARG A 32 20.39 3.30 -13.52
N SER A 33 21.39 3.90 -14.16
CA SER A 33 22.13 5.00 -13.56
C SER A 33 21.37 6.29 -13.81
N TYR A 34 21.05 7.03 -12.74
CA TYR A 34 20.40 8.32 -12.84
C TYR A 34 21.40 9.42 -12.52
N VAL A 35 21.46 10.44 -13.37
CA VAL A 35 22.27 11.64 -13.19
C VAL A 35 21.31 12.79 -12.94
N CYS A 36 21.43 13.44 -11.79
CA CYS A 36 20.61 14.62 -11.49
C CYS A 36 21.02 15.76 -12.44
N LYS A 37 20.01 16.47 -12.96
CA LYS A 37 20.22 17.77 -13.62
C LYS A 37 20.55 18.84 -12.58
N GLU A 38 20.94 20.03 -13.05
CA GLU A 38 21.30 21.17 -12.19
C GLU A 38 20.20 21.57 -11.20
N HIS A 39 18.93 21.41 -11.58
CA HIS A 39 17.77 21.72 -10.75
C HIS A 39 17.18 20.48 -10.05
N GLU A 40 17.83 19.32 -10.12
CA GLU A 40 17.36 18.09 -9.49
C GLU A 40 18.30 17.70 -8.34
N ARG A 41 17.75 17.05 -7.31
CA ARG A 41 18.54 16.41 -6.26
C ARG A 41 17.91 15.10 -5.82
N PHE A 42 18.73 14.12 -5.44
CA PHE A 42 18.21 12.94 -4.76
C PHE A 42 17.59 13.33 -3.42
N ALA A 43 16.35 12.88 -3.20
CA ALA A 43 15.65 13.02 -1.92
C ALA A 43 15.88 11.81 -1.01
N CYS A 44 16.30 10.67 -1.56
CA CYS A 44 16.65 9.48 -0.80
C CYS A 44 17.71 8.63 -1.53
N GLU A 45 18.39 7.80 -0.76
CA GLU A 45 19.25 6.72 -1.28
C GLU A 45 18.41 5.63 -1.97
N PRO A 46 18.99 4.79 -2.86
CA PRO A 46 18.28 3.67 -3.47
C PRO A 46 17.61 2.76 -2.45
N ARG A 47 16.27 2.70 -2.49
CA ARG A 47 15.44 1.86 -1.63
C ARG A 47 14.98 0.62 -2.38
N LYS A 48 14.89 -0.51 -1.69
CA LYS A 48 14.28 -1.73 -2.23
C LYS A 48 12.79 -1.52 -2.47
N MET A 49 12.30 -2.03 -3.59
CA MET A 49 10.87 -2.22 -3.82
C MET A 49 10.32 -3.22 -2.79
N ILE A 50 9.03 -3.07 -2.48
CA ILE A 50 8.32 -4.02 -1.65
C ILE A 50 7.96 -5.22 -2.53
N SER A 51 8.35 -6.40 -2.07
CA SER A 51 8.01 -7.69 -2.70
C SER A 51 7.25 -8.50 -1.68
N LEU A 52 6.05 -8.94 -2.03
CA LEU A 52 5.17 -9.74 -1.17
C LEU A 52 5.13 -11.17 -1.68
N LEU A 53 5.21 -12.16 -0.79
CA LEU A 53 4.96 -13.57 -1.13
C LEU A 53 3.45 -13.85 -1.31
N PRO A 54 3.05 -14.99 -1.93
CA PRO A 54 1.63 -15.32 -2.17
C PRO A 54 0.70 -15.22 -0.96
N MET A 55 1.21 -15.44 0.24
CA MET A 55 0.46 -15.40 1.51
C MET A 55 0.83 -14.21 2.39
N GLU A 56 1.32 -13.12 1.81
CA GLU A 56 1.68 -11.90 2.53
C GLU A 56 0.86 -10.71 2.05
N TYR A 57 0.71 -9.74 2.95
CA TYR A 57 0.15 -8.44 2.65
C TYR A 57 0.96 -7.34 3.34
N CYS A 58 0.76 -6.10 2.89
CA CYS A 58 1.20 -4.94 3.63
C CYS A 58 0.18 -3.81 3.54
N VAL A 59 0.35 -2.81 4.40
CA VAL A 59 -0.55 -1.66 4.47
C VAL A 59 0.23 -0.40 4.08
N ILE A 60 -0.24 0.30 3.05
CA ILE A 60 0.35 1.56 2.60
C ILE A 60 -0.52 2.73 3.08
N GLU A 61 0.10 3.69 3.75
CA GLU A 61 -0.51 4.95 4.16
C GLU A 61 -0.35 6.01 3.07
N ASN A 62 -1.37 6.85 2.94
CA ASN A 62 -1.48 7.91 1.94
C ASN A 62 -1.32 7.38 0.50
N PRO A 63 -2.06 6.33 0.11
CA PRO A 63 -1.86 5.68 -1.17
C PRO A 63 -2.09 6.63 -2.34
N VAL A 64 -1.30 6.44 -3.40
CA VAL A 64 -1.44 7.22 -4.63
C VAL A 64 -2.81 7.02 -5.26
N VAL A 65 -3.36 8.11 -5.82
CA VAL A 65 -4.54 8.04 -6.67
C VAL A 65 -4.08 7.62 -8.06
N ALA A 66 -4.52 6.44 -8.51
CA ALA A 66 -4.22 5.93 -9.84
C ALA A 66 -5.50 5.67 -10.63
N GLU A 67 -5.46 5.98 -11.92
CA GLU A 67 -6.50 5.65 -12.89
C GLU A 67 -5.90 4.69 -13.91
N ASN A 68 -6.48 3.49 -14.04
CA ASN A 68 -5.95 2.42 -14.91
C ASN A 68 -4.47 2.09 -14.66
N GLY A 69 -4.02 2.15 -13.40
CA GLY A 69 -2.63 1.90 -13.01
C GLY A 69 -1.66 3.06 -13.25
N VAL A 70 -2.15 4.19 -13.77
CA VAL A 70 -1.34 5.40 -13.98
C VAL A 70 -1.61 6.39 -12.83
N PRO A 71 -0.57 6.82 -12.08
CA PRO A 71 -0.71 7.84 -11.05
C PRO A 71 -1.26 9.15 -11.62
N LEU A 72 -2.28 9.70 -10.98
CA LEU A 72 -2.76 11.04 -11.29
C LEU A 72 -1.84 12.07 -10.66
N VAL A 73 -1.48 13.09 -11.44
CA VAL A 73 -0.69 14.24 -10.98
C VAL A 73 -1.57 15.49 -10.85
N ASP A 74 -1.13 16.44 -10.03
CA ASP A 74 -1.72 17.77 -9.93
C ASP A 74 -1.16 18.73 -11.02
N GLN A 75 -1.54 20.01 -10.94
CA GLN A 75 -1.12 21.03 -11.91
C GLN A 75 0.40 21.29 -11.88
N ASN A 76 1.07 20.95 -10.79
CA ASN A 76 2.51 21.14 -10.60
C ASN A 76 3.31 19.87 -10.96
N GLY A 77 2.61 18.77 -11.33
CA GLY A 77 3.21 17.47 -11.62
C GLY A 77 3.45 16.60 -10.37
N GLN A 78 2.95 17.01 -9.20
CA GLN A 78 3.06 16.21 -7.98
C GLN A 78 2.01 15.09 -8.00
N VAL A 79 2.40 13.88 -7.60
CA VAL A 79 1.47 12.75 -7.47
C VAL A 79 0.38 13.04 -6.44
N LYS A 80 -0.87 12.76 -6.81
CA LYS A 80 -2.03 12.91 -5.92
C LYS A 80 -2.12 11.72 -4.98
N LEU A 81 -2.35 12.00 -3.70
CA LEU A 81 -2.45 10.99 -2.64
C LEU A 81 -3.82 11.05 -1.98
N ARG A 82 -4.29 9.91 -1.46
CA ARG A 82 -5.46 9.85 -0.60
C ARG A 82 -5.01 9.98 0.86
N LEU A 83 -4.82 11.22 1.28
CA LEU A 83 -4.27 11.55 2.60
C LEU A 83 -5.12 10.97 3.72
N GLY A 84 -4.49 10.27 4.66
CA GLY A 84 -5.15 9.62 5.80
C GLY A 84 -5.89 8.31 5.46
N GLU A 85 -5.83 7.87 4.21
CA GLU A 85 -6.34 6.56 3.80
C GLU A 85 -5.25 5.49 3.86
N LYS A 86 -5.70 4.23 3.87
CA LYS A 86 -4.85 3.03 3.88
C LYS A 86 -5.18 2.15 2.70
N ASP A 87 -4.16 1.60 2.08
CA ASP A 87 -4.30 0.66 0.96
C ASP A 87 -3.62 -0.66 1.30
N TYR A 88 -4.38 -1.75 1.22
CA TYR A 88 -3.89 -3.08 1.52
C TYR A 88 -3.42 -3.72 0.22
N ARG A 89 -2.12 -4.00 0.13
CA ARG A 89 -1.50 -4.62 -1.05
C ARG A 89 -1.19 -6.07 -0.74
N PHE A 90 -1.49 -6.93 -1.71
CA PHE A 90 -1.30 -8.38 -1.67
C PHE A 90 -0.22 -8.80 -2.66
N HIS A 91 0.07 -10.09 -2.74
CA HIS A 91 1.02 -10.66 -3.71
C HIS A 91 0.82 -10.12 -5.13
N GLN A 92 1.85 -9.47 -5.64
CA GLN A 92 1.92 -8.88 -6.98
C GLN A 92 3.39 -8.64 -7.36
N GLU A 93 3.64 -8.14 -8.56
CA GLU A 93 4.97 -7.70 -8.99
C GLU A 93 5.57 -6.67 -8.00
N PRO A 94 6.90 -6.73 -7.72
CA PRO A 94 7.53 -5.81 -6.79
C PRO A 94 7.23 -4.35 -7.13
N PHE A 95 6.79 -3.59 -6.14
CA PHE A 95 6.33 -2.21 -6.33
C PHE A 95 7.13 -1.23 -5.48
N ALA A 96 7.32 -0.04 -6.03
CA ALA A 96 7.92 1.08 -5.32
C ALA A 96 6.85 1.88 -4.58
N LEU A 97 7.27 2.64 -3.58
CA LEU A 97 6.43 3.65 -2.95
C LEU A 97 6.61 4.98 -3.68
N TYR A 98 5.50 5.63 -4.00
CA TYR A 98 5.52 7.00 -4.48
C TYR A 98 5.97 7.97 -3.37
N PRO A 99 6.44 9.18 -3.71
CA PRO A 99 6.77 10.18 -2.72
C PRO A 99 5.60 10.44 -1.76
N ASN A 100 5.88 10.37 -0.46
CA ASN A 100 4.93 10.46 0.66
C ASN A 100 3.91 9.31 0.79
N GLU A 101 4.05 8.21 0.02
CA GLU A 101 3.51 6.92 0.45
C GLU A 101 4.42 6.31 1.51
N GLU A 102 3.83 5.69 2.52
CA GLU A 102 4.58 5.06 3.61
C GLU A 102 4.08 3.64 3.87
N LEU A 103 5.01 2.73 4.14
CA LEU A 103 4.66 1.39 4.63
C LEU A 103 4.26 1.51 6.11
N CYS A 104 3.03 1.17 6.41
CA CYS A 104 2.50 1.13 7.77
C CYS A 104 2.87 -0.22 8.41
N GLY A 105 3.83 -0.21 9.32
CA GLY A 105 4.35 -1.42 9.95
C GLY A 105 5.30 -2.21 9.04
N GLU A 106 5.15 -3.53 9.03
CA GLU A 106 5.96 -4.44 8.21
C GLU A 106 5.07 -5.27 7.27
N VAL A 107 5.70 -6.12 6.46
CA VAL A 107 4.97 -7.13 5.68
C VAL A 107 4.49 -8.22 6.63
N GLU A 108 3.21 -8.57 6.55
CA GLU A 108 2.56 -9.53 7.45
C GLU A 108 1.97 -10.71 6.66
N PRO A 109 1.94 -11.93 7.24
CA PRO A 109 1.26 -13.06 6.62
C PRO A 109 -0.27 -12.88 6.66
N LEU A 110 -0.96 -13.40 5.65
CA LEU A 110 -2.42 -13.41 5.61
C LEU A 110 -2.99 -14.27 6.74
N PRO A 111 -4.04 -13.80 7.45
CA PRO A 111 -4.70 -14.60 8.46
C PRO A 111 -5.46 -15.76 7.80
N VAL A 112 -5.22 -16.98 8.30
CA VAL A 112 -5.88 -18.20 7.84
C VAL A 112 -6.92 -18.64 8.87
N VAL A 113 -8.13 -18.96 8.40
CA VAL A 113 -9.20 -19.51 9.24
C VAL A 113 -9.24 -21.02 9.06
N LEU A 114 -8.97 -21.74 10.14
CA LEU A 114 -8.92 -23.20 10.14
C LEU A 114 -10.33 -23.79 10.03
N ALA A 115 -10.41 -25.07 9.66
CA ALA A 115 -11.65 -25.82 9.75
C ALA A 115 -12.21 -25.79 11.18
N ASP A 116 -13.54 -25.82 11.31
CA ASP A 116 -14.25 -25.75 12.58
C ASP A 116 -13.96 -24.47 13.40
N SER A 117 -13.45 -23.42 12.75
CA SER A 117 -13.23 -22.10 13.35
C SER A 117 -13.88 -21.00 12.50
N ALA A 118 -14.17 -19.86 13.12
CA ALA A 118 -14.75 -18.73 12.42
C ALA A 118 -14.14 -17.40 12.89
N LEU A 119 -14.02 -16.45 11.96
CA LEU A 119 -13.73 -15.05 12.29
C LEU A 119 -15.03 -14.30 12.53
N ARG A 120 -15.14 -13.67 13.70
CA ARG A 120 -16.20 -12.69 13.95
C ARG A 120 -15.79 -11.34 13.40
N LEU A 121 -16.53 -10.89 12.39
CA LEU A 121 -16.30 -9.64 11.70
C LEU A 121 -17.28 -8.59 12.19
N ARG A 122 -16.83 -7.35 12.24
CA ARG A 122 -17.66 -6.18 12.52
C ARG A 122 -17.39 -5.09 11.50
N ALA A 123 -18.45 -4.57 10.89
CA ALA A 123 -18.37 -3.41 10.02
C ALA A 123 -18.05 -2.14 10.84
N LEU A 124 -17.00 -1.42 10.48
CA LEU A 124 -16.66 -0.12 11.08
C LEU A 124 -17.28 1.06 10.32
N CYS A 125 -17.76 0.82 9.10
CA CYS A 125 -18.47 1.79 8.29
C CYS A 125 -19.48 1.10 7.38
N ASP A 126 -20.46 1.88 6.93
CA ASP A 126 -21.42 1.44 5.92
C ASP A 126 -20.67 1.15 4.61
N HIS A 127 -20.86 -0.06 4.07
CA HIS A 127 -20.24 -0.46 2.83
C HIS A 127 -21.07 -1.52 2.10
N THR A 128 -20.66 -1.83 0.88
CA THR A 128 -21.24 -2.92 0.09
C THR A 128 -20.13 -3.88 -0.24
N GLU A 129 -20.28 -5.14 0.17
CA GLU A 129 -19.35 -6.23 -0.16
C GLU A 129 -19.37 -6.54 -1.67
N SER A 130 -18.40 -7.32 -2.14
CA SER A 130 -18.25 -7.68 -3.55
C SER A 130 -19.41 -8.50 -4.11
N ASP A 131 -20.13 -9.22 -3.26
CA ASP A 131 -21.33 -10.00 -3.59
C ASP A 131 -22.61 -9.13 -3.66
N GLY A 132 -22.50 -7.82 -3.36
CA GLY A 132 -23.63 -6.89 -3.32
C GLY A 132 -24.31 -6.78 -1.96
N THR A 133 -23.84 -7.52 -0.94
CA THR A 133 -24.37 -7.44 0.42
C THR A 133 -24.07 -6.07 1.02
N LYS A 134 -25.10 -5.33 1.40
CA LYS A 134 -24.95 -4.04 2.10
C LYS A 134 -24.79 -4.30 3.59
N ARG A 135 -23.71 -3.77 4.16
CA ARG A 135 -23.42 -3.80 5.60
C ARG A 135 -23.54 -2.40 6.17
N GLN A 136 -24.21 -2.29 7.31
CA GLN A 136 -24.25 -1.07 8.11
C GLN A 136 -23.16 -1.11 9.17
N THR A 137 -22.74 0.07 9.62
CA THR A 137 -21.80 0.22 10.73
C THR A 137 -22.30 -0.56 11.96
N CYS A 138 -21.37 -1.26 12.62
CA CYS A 138 -21.61 -2.19 13.73
C CYS A 138 -22.31 -3.50 13.38
N ASP A 139 -22.67 -3.78 12.13
CA ASP A 139 -23.13 -5.12 11.73
C ASP A 139 -22.03 -6.15 12.02
N GLU A 140 -22.43 -7.31 12.56
CA GLU A 140 -21.56 -8.44 12.84
C GLU A 140 -21.95 -9.67 12.04
N TRP A 141 -20.95 -10.41 11.55
CA TRP A 141 -21.16 -11.69 10.88
C TRP A 141 -19.97 -12.62 11.09
N LEU A 142 -20.18 -13.91 10.81
CA LEU A 142 -19.14 -14.92 10.88
C LEU A 142 -18.59 -15.21 9.49
N PHE A 143 -17.29 -15.45 9.44
CA PHE A 143 -16.63 -16.11 8.32
C PHE A 143 -16.10 -17.45 8.80
N GLU A 144 -16.79 -18.53 8.46
CA GLU A 144 -16.45 -19.90 8.81
C GLU A 144 -15.35 -20.46 7.89
N GLY A 145 -14.37 -21.16 8.46
CA GLY A 145 -13.32 -21.85 7.72
C GLY A 145 -13.78 -23.21 7.16
N PRO A 146 -12.93 -23.89 6.38
CA PRO A 146 -11.57 -23.50 6.02
C PRO A 146 -11.55 -22.46 4.88
N GLY A 147 -10.73 -21.42 5.03
CA GLY A 147 -10.56 -20.44 3.96
C GLY A 147 -9.50 -19.39 4.26
N GLU A 148 -8.76 -19.02 3.22
CA GLU A 148 -7.96 -17.81 3.20
C GLU A 148 -8.88 -16.67 2.76
N ARG A 149 -9.25 -15.78 3.68
CA ARG A 149 -10.01 -14.58 3.31
C ARG A 149 -9.19 -13.36 3.65
N CYS A 150 -8.87 -12.59 2.61
CA CYS A 150 -8.42 -11.21 2.74
C CYS A 150 -9.58 -10.36 3.30
N LEU A 151 -9.80 -10.42 4.60
CA LEU A 151 -10.78 -9.62 5.34
C LEU A 151 -10.24 -8.26 5.75
N LEU A 152 -9.05 -7.92 5.27
CA LEU A 152 -8.45 -6.63 5.46
C LEU A 152 -9.35 -5.59 4.84
N PRO A 153 -9.55 -4.46 5.53
CA PRO A 153 -10.52 -3.50 5.11
C PRO A 153 -10.17 -3.03 3.70
N SER A 154 -10.97 -3.47 2.73
CA SER A 154 -10.94 -2.84 1.41
C SER A 154 -11.08 -1.34 1.64
N ASN A 155 -10.50 -0.51 0.77
CA ASN A 155 -10.50 0.94 0.93
C ASN A 155 -11.91 1.59 1.09
N ARG A 156 -12.98 0.79 1.03
CA ARG A 156 -14.38 1.18 1.31
C ARG A 156 -14.99 0.58 2.58
N SER A 157 -14.34 -0.35 3.26
CA SER A 157 -14.95 -1.17 4.30
C SER A 157 -13.97 -1.40 5.43
N ARG A 158 -13.80 -0.40 6.30
CA ARG A 158 -13.09 -0.57 7.57
C ARG A 158 -13.77 -1.72 8.35
N THR A 159 -13.06 -2.79 8.67
CA THR A 159 -13.49 -3.90 9.51
C THR A 159 -12.39 -4.10 10.56
N SER A 160 -12.74 -4.17 11.85
CA SER A 160 -11.78 -4.52 12.90
C SER A 160 -11.95 -5.97 13.29
N TRP A 161 -10.81 -6.63 13.50
CA TRP A 161 -10.71 -7.90 14.18
C TRP A 161 -10.72 -7.66 15.69
N HIS A 162 -11.58 -8.37 16.43
CA HIS A 162 -11.41 -8.57 17.86
C HIS A 162 -11.21 -10.06 18.09
N GLY A 163 -9.96 -10.46 18.37
CA GLY A 163 -9.62 -11.84 18.74
C GLY A 163 -10.36 -12.26 20.00
N GLY A 164 -11.36 -13.12 19.84
CA GLY A 164 -12.01 -13.82 20.92
C GLY A 164 -12.27 -15.24 20.46
N SER A 165 -11.39 -16.16 20.81
CA SER A 165 -11.66 -17.60 20.70
C SER A 165 -12.74 -17.95 21.73
N SER A 166 -13.98 -18.08 21.29
CA SER A 166 -15.01 -18.77 22.06
C SER A 166 -14.84 -20.27 21.80
N HIS A 167 -14.29 -20.99 22.77
CA HIS A 167 -14.47 -22.44 22.88
C HIS A 167 -15.77 -22.67 23.67
N ASP A 168 -16.70 -23.41 23.07
CA ASP A 168 -17.72 -24.18 23.81
C ASP A 168 -17.18 -25.61 24.02
#